data_AF-T0YXU5-F1
#
_entry.id   AF-T0YXU5-F1
#
_cell.length_a   1.000
_cell.length_b   1.000
_cell.length_c   1.000
_cell.angle_alpha   90.00
_cell.angle_beta   90.00
_cell.angle_gamma   90.00
#
_symmetry.space_group_name_H-M   'P 1'
#
loop_
_entity.id
_entity.type
_entity.pdbx_description
1 polymer ?
#
loop_
_entity_poly.entity_id
_entity_poly.type
_entity_poly.pdbx_seq_one_letter_code
_entity_poly.pdbx_strand_id
1 'polypeptide(L)'
;MNITERELVEAERNMARLRGDARAVSAHYDRRADRVLVRLSTGLELAFPPSMAEGLADASPADLNQIEVSPAGLGLHWPRLDADLYLPALLQGVFGSPSWMAA
;
A
#
# COMPACT_ATOMS: atom_id res chain seq x y z
N MET A 1 19.05 17.71 -3.40
CA MET A 1 17.83 18.42 -3.82
C MET A 1 17.31 19.18 -2.62
N ASN A 2 17.16 20.51 -2.70
CA ASN A 2 16.48 21.29 -1.66
C ASN A 2 15.00 21.31 -2.01
N ILE A 3 14.20 20.50 -1.31
CA ILE A 3 12.74 20.56 -1.39
C ILE A 3 12.33 21.95 -0.88
N THR A 4 11.59 22.69 -1.70
CA THR A 4 11.09 24.01 -1.33
C THR A 4 9.87 23.87 -0.42
N GLU A 5 9.65 24.86 0.45
CA GLU A 5 8.51 24.89 1.38
C GLU A 5 7.16 24.80 0.65
N ARG A 6 7.11 25.27 -0.61
CA ARG A 6 5.94 25.15 -1.49
C ARG A 6 5.67 23.72 -1.93
N GLU A 7 6.71 23.00 -2.34
CA GLU A 7 6.60 21.59 -2.75
C GLU A 7 6.19 20.70 -1.58
N LEU A 8 6.67 21.02 -0.36
CA LEU A 8 6.25 20.33 0.85
C LEU A 8 4.75 20.52 1.11
N VAL A 9 4.26 21.77 1.06
CA VAL A 9 2.83 22.08 1.31
C VAL A 9 1.91 21.49 0.22
N GLU A 10 2.34 21.47 -1.03
CA GLU A 10 1.57 20.85 -2.12
C GLU A 10 1.54 19.32 -1.99
N ALA A 11 2.66 18.69 -1.64
CA ALA A 11 2.72 17.27 -1.33
C ALA A 11 1.80 16.92 -0.14
N GLU A 12 1.80 17.74 0.91
CA GLU A 12 0.92 17.58 2.07
C GLU A 12 -0.57 17.73 1.71
N ARG A 13 -0.93 18.71 0.87
CA ARG A 13 -2.32 18.91 0.42
C ARG A 13 -2.80 17.81 -0.50
N ASN A 14 -1.95 17.35 -1.42
CA ASN A 14 -2.26 16.22 -2.29
C ASN A 14 -2.40 14.94 -1.46
N MET A 15 -1.50 14.70 -0.50
CA MET A 15 -1.66 13.66 0.52
C MET A 15 -2.97 13.83 1.31
N ALA A 16 -3.35 15.05 1.68
CA ALA A 16 -4.59 15.34 2.41
C ALA A 16 -5.85 15.00 1.61
N ARG A 17 -5.84 15.24 0.29
CA ARG A 17 -6.94 14.92 -0.61
C ARG A 17 -6.99 13.44 -1.00
N LEU A 18 -5.84 12.79 -1.13
CA LEU A 18 -5.71 11.36 -1.42
C LEU A 18 -6.05 10.50 -0.20
N ARG A 19 -5.93 11.04 1.03
CA ARG A 19 -6.55 10.53 2.26
C ARG A 19 -8.08 10.64 2.18
N GLY A 20 -8.73 10.00 1.20
CA GLY A 20 -10.13 9.61 1.42
C GLY A 20 -10.25 9.02 2.83
N ASP A 21 -11.39 9.22 3.52
CA ASP A 21 -11.50 9.03 4.98
C ASP A 21 -10.98 7.67 5.52
N ALA A 22 -10.79 6.68 4.65
CA ALA A 22 -10.16 5.40 4.93
C ALA A 22 -8.63 5.48 5.13
N ARG A 23 -8.18 5.04 6.31
CA ARG A 23 -6.78 4.72 6.64
C ARG A 23 -6.64 3.23 6.89
N ALA A 24 -5.51 2.64 6.52
CA ALA A 24 -5.16 1.31 7.00
C ALA A 24 -4.98 1.35 8.53
N VAL A 25 -5.65 0.43 9.23
CA VAL A 25 -5.49 0.24 10.68
C VAL A 25 -4.76 -1.06 11.00
N SER A 26 -4.85 -2.04 10.10
CA SER A 26 -4.06 -3.27 10.15
C SER A 26 -3.93 -3.86 8.77
N ALA A 27 -2.87 -4.64 8.56
CA ALA A 27 -2.68 -5.45 7.38
C ALA A 27 -2.09 -6.80 7.76
N HIS A 28 -2.49 -7.86 7.09
CA HIS A 28 -1.90 -9.18 7.24
C HIS A 28 -2.06 -9.99 5.95
N TYR A 29 -1.19 -10.98 5.77
CA TYR A 29 -1.30 -11.94 4.69
C TYR A 29 -2.06 -13.19 5.17
N ASP A 30 -3.19 -13.50 4.54
CA ASP A 30 -3.90 -14.76 4.72
C ASP A 30 -3.36 -15.77 3.71
N ARG A 31 -2.49 -16.65 4.21
CA ARG A 31 -1.88 -17.74 3.42
C ARG A 31 -2.90 -18.73 2.88
N ARG A 32 -4.04 -18.93 3.54
CA ARG A 32 -5.07 -19.89 3.11
C ARG A 32 -5.84 -19.36 1.91
N ALA A 33 -6.12 -18.06 1.91
CA ALA A 33 -6.81 -17.38 0.82
C ALA A 33 -5.86 -16.81 -0.25
N ASP A 34 -4.55 -16.87 0.01
CA ASP A 34 -3.48 -16.22 -0.76
C ASP A 34 -3.76 -14.73 -1.01
N ARG A 35 -4.07 -14.00 0.07
CA ARG A 35 -4.50 -12.59 -0.01
C ARG A 35 -3.79 -11.72 1.01
N VAL A 36 -3.42 -10.52 0.59
CA VAL A 36 -3.16 -9.41 1.50
C VAL A 36 -4.51 -8.81 1.91
N LEU A 37 -4.78 -8.79 3.20
CA LEU A 37 -5.97 -8.24 3.82
C LEU A 37 -5.60 -6.97 4.56
N VAL A 38 -6.24 -5.85 4.20
CA VAL A 38 -6.03 -4.54 4.81
C VAL A 38 -7.34 -4.08 5.41
N ARG A 39 -7.39 -3.93 6.74
CA ARG A 39 -8.53 -3.36 7.43
C ARG A 39 -8.43 -1.84 7.41
N LEU A 40 -9.53 -1.19 7.07
CA LEU A 40 -9.63 0.25 7.00
C LEU A 40 -10.32 0.82 8.25
N SER A 41 -10.01 2.07 8.58
CA SER A 41 -10.65 2.84 9.67
C SER A 41 -12.17 2.96 9.52
N THR A 42 -12.68 2.80 8.29
CA THR A 42 -14.12 2.81 7.98
C THR A 42 -14.83 1.50 8.32
N GLY A 43 -14.09 0.45 8.71
CA GLY A 43 -14.62 -0.90 8.92
C GLY A 43 -14.67 -1.76 7.66
N LEU A 44 -14.36 -1.19 6.48
CA LEU A 44 -14.19 -1.96 5.25
C LEU A 44 -12.86 -2.73 5.25
N GLU A 45 -12.80 -3.79 4.45
CA GLU A 45 -11.57 -4.54 4.19
C GLU A 45 -11.26 -4.55 2.70
N LEU A 46 -10.00 -4.24 2.38
CA LEU A 46 -9.43 -4.41 1.04
C LEU A 46 -8.69 -5.75 1.01
N ALA A 47 -8.97 -6.57 0.01
CA ALA A 47 -8.34 -7.88 -0.15
C ALA A 47 -7.85 -8.09 -1.59
N PHE A 48 -6.56 -8.32 -1.78
CA PHE A 48 -5.96 -8.53 -3.11
C PHE A 48 -4.91 -9.65 -3.08
N PRO A 49 -4.72 -10.40 -4.18
CA PRO A 49 -3.65 -11.38 -4.26
C PRO A 49 -2.28 -10.68 -4.37
N PRO A 50 -1.21 -11.18 -3.71
CA PRO A 50 0.13 -10.62 -3.83
C PRO A 50 0.63 -10.52 -5.28
N SER A 51 0.23 -11.47 -6.13
CA SER A 51 0.55 -11.51 -7.57
C SER A 51 0.15 -10.27 -8.35
N MET A 52 -0.79 -9.46 -7.85
CA MET A 52 -1.24 -8.24 -8.50
C MET A 52 -0.29 -7.05 -8.26
N ALA A 53 0.44 -7.06 -7.15
CA ALA A 53 1.25 -5.93 -6.70
C ALA A 53 2.71 -6.07 -7.14
N GLU A 54 3.24 -5.00 -7.73
CA GLU A 54 4.66 -4.90 -8.04
C GLU A 54 5.48 -5.02 -6.76
N GLY A 55 6.57 -5.79 -6.80
CA GLY A 55 7.40 -6.09 -5.63
C GLY A 55 6.89 -7.22 -4.73
N LEU A 56 5.63 -7.66 -4.89
CA LEU A 56 5.07 -8.79 -4.15
C LEU A 56 4.82 -10.03 -5.01
N ALA A 57 4.84 -9.90 -6.34
CA ALA A 57 4.28 -10.91 -7.22
C ALA A 57 4.92 -12.29 -7.13
N ASP A 58 6.24 -12.34 -6.95
CA ASP A 58 7.03 -13.57 -6.81
C ASP A 58 7.46 -13.85 -5.36
N ALA A 59 6.90 -13.11 -4.39
CA ALA A 59 7.30 -13.21 -2.99
C ALA A 59 6.87 -14.54 -2.38
N SER A 60 7.74 -15.13 -1.56
CA SER A 60 7.35 -16.33 -0.81
C SER A 60 6.33 -15.95 0.28
N PRO A 61 5.45 -16.89 0.69
CA PRO A 61 4.57 -16.68 1.83
C PRO A 61 5.31 -16.28 3.13
N ALA A 62 6.59 -16.60 3.28
CA ALA A 62 7.39 -16.20 4.45
C ALA A 62 7.79 -14.72 4.39
N ASP A 63 8.00 -14.18 3.20
CA ASP A 63 8.34 -12.77 2.99
C ASP A 63 7.10 -11.86 3.13
N LEU A 64 5.92 -12.39 2.78
CA LEU A 64 4.64 -11.67 2.85
C LEU A 64 4.05 -11.54 4.27
N ASN A 65 4.53 -12.34 5.23
CA ASN A 65 3.92 -12.41 6.57
C ASN A 65 4.14 -11.16 7.43
N GLN A 66 5.19 -10.38 7.17
CA GLN A 66 5.48 -9.16 7.92
C GLN A 66 5.04 -7.94 7.11
N ILE A 67 4.00 -7.27 7.58
CA ILE A 67 3.46 -6.06 6.97
C ILE A 67 3.41 -4.97 8.03
N GLU A 68 3.99 -3.82 7.71
CA GLU A 68 3.98 -2.65 8.56
C GLU A 68 3.06 -1.59 7.95
N VAL A 69 2.13 -1.09 8.74
CA VAL A 69 1.27 0.02 8.34
C VAL A 69 1.97 1.32 8.74
N SER A 70 2.10 2.25 7.80
CA SER A 70 2.75 3.53 8.10
C SER A 70 2.00 4.31 9.18
N PRO A 71 2.65 5.22 9.94
CA PRO A 71 1.97 5.99 10.99
C PRO A 71 0.76 6.79 10.49
N ALA A 72 0.78 7.20 9.23
CA ALA A 72 -0.35 7.87 8.59
C ALA A 72 -1.43 6.91 8.09
N GLY A 73 -1.23 5.59 8.12
CA GLY A 73 -2.17 4.60 7.60
C GLY A 73 -2.36 4.69 6.08
N LEU A 74 -1.37 5.21 5.36
CA LEU A 74 -1.42 5.41 3.90
C LEU A 74 -0.45 4.51 3.14
N GLY A 75 0.49 3.90 3.84
CA GLY A 75 1.50 3.01 3.26
C GLY A 75 1.44 1.65 3.94
N LEU A 76 1.73 0.62 3.15
CA LEU A 76 1.99 -0.74 3.59
C LEU A 76 3.41 -1.06 3.20
N HIS A 77 4.22 -1.49 4.16
CA HIS A 77 5.63 -1.80 3.95
C HIS A 77 5.88 -3.27 4.27
N TRP A 78 6.62 -3.96 3.40
CA TRP A 78 7.12 -5.32 3.61
C TRP A 78 8.64 -5.27 3.83
N PRO A 79 9.13 -5.26 5.10
CA PRO A 79 10.55 -5.09 5.40
C PRO A 79 11.47 -6.12 4.74
N ARG A 80 10.98 -7.36 4.57
CA ARG A 80 11.74 -8.45 3.96
C ARG A 80 11.92 -8.31 2.46
N LEU A 81 11.03 -7.58 1.82
CA LEU A 81 10.99 -7.38 0.37
C LEU A 81 11.52 -6.00 -0.02
N ASP A 82 11.71 -5.10 0.95
CA ASP A 82 11.97 -3.68 0.72
C ASP A 82 10.92 -3.08 -0.24
N ALA A 83 9.66 -3.49 -0.04
CA ALA A 83 8.55 -3.15 -0.92
C ALA A 83 7.52 -2.29 -0.18
N ASP A 84 7.04 -1.26 -0.87
CA ASP A 84 6.04 -0.32 -0.37
C ASP A 84 4.84 -0.23 -1.30
N LEU A 85 3.64 -0.30 -0.74
CA LEU A 85 2.40 -0.03 -1.46
C LEU A 85 1.67 1.17 -0.85
N TYR A 86 1.18 2.04 -1.72
CA TYR A 86 0.42 3.23 -1.34
C TYR A 86 -1.08 2.94 -1.34
N LEU A 87 -1.73 2.98 -0.18
CA LEU A 87 -3.14 2.62 -0.01
C LEU A 87 -4.08 3.41 -0.95
N PRO A 88 -3.98 4.75 -1.11
CA PRO A 88 -4.84 5.46 -2.04
C PRO A 88 -4.71 5.00 -3.51
N ALA A 89 -3.52 4.53 -3.93
CA ALA A 89 -3.33 3.95 -5.25
C ALA A 89 -4.03 2.59 -5.36
N LEU A 90 -3.90 1.72 -4.35
CA LEU A 90 -4.59 0.43 -4.30
C LEU A 90 -6.12 0.60 -4.38
N LEU A 91 -6.68 1.59 -3.71
CA LEU A 91 -8.12 1.91 -3.76
C LEU A 91 -8.59 2.38 -5.15
N GLN A 92 -7.66 2.88 -5.98
CA GLN A 92 -7.91 3.25 -7.37
C GLN A 92 -7.58 2.12 -8.36
N GLY A 93 -7.21 0.94 -7.87
CA GLY A 93 -6.83 -0.20 -8.70
C GLY A 93 -5.42 -0.09 -9.28
N VAL A 94 -4.56 0.76 -8.73
CA VAL A 94 -3.16 0.91 -9.12
C VAL A 94 -2.28 0.08 -8.20
N PHE A 95 -1.67 -0.97 -8.74
CA PHE A 95 -0.89 -1.96 -7.98
C PHE A 95 0.62 -1.94 -8.27
N GLY A 96 1.07 -1.05 -9.14
CA GLY A 96 2.47 -0.91 -9.49
C GLY A 96 2.69 0.22 -10.48
N SER A 97 3.91 0.30 -10.97
CA SER A 97 4.34 1.19 -12.03
C SER A 97 3.53 0.97 -13.31
N PRO A 98 3.37 2.00 -14.17
CA PRO A 98 2.69 1.83 -15.44
C PRO A 98 3.30 0.70 -16.30
N SER A 99 4.63 0.52 -16.24
CA SER A 99 5.33 -0.58 -16.92
C SER A 99 4.93 -1.95 -16.39
N TRP A 100 4.77 -2.09 -15.07
CA TRP A 100 4.31 -3.33 -14.45
C TRP A 100 2.87 -3.67 -14.85
N MET A 101 1.98 -2.68 -14.78
CA MET A 101 0.56 -2.89 -15.07
C MET A 101 0.23 -3.04 -16.56
N ALA A 102 1.17 -2.75 -17.45
CA ALA A 102 1.03 -2.93 -18.89
C ALA A 102 1.54 -4.29 -19.40
N ALA A 103 2.18 -5.09 -18.53
CA ALA A 103 2.78 -6.38 -18.85
C ALA A 103 1.77 -7.55 -18.86
#